data_AF-A0A2V8ER67-F1
#
_entry.id   AF-A0A2V8ER67-F1
#
_cell.length_a   1.000
_cell.length_b   1.000
_cell.length_c   1.000
_cell.angle_alpha   90.00
_cell.angle_beta   90.00
_cell.angle_gamma   90.00
#
_symmetry.space_group_name_H-M   'P 1'
#
loop_
_entity.id
_entity.type
_entity.pdbx_description
1 polymer ?
#
loop_
_entity_poly.entity_id
_entity_poly.type
_entity_poly.pdbx_seq_one_letter_code
_entity_poly.pdbx_strand_id
1 'polypeptide(L)'
;MADTSIPDNALSSILDAVDKPNAAVARQFPGDSPRRQPVHVVYGGAHLFKADAAQKLGAVALRALQDYAPDANALAETFALDRDLAARIYPRVVDKLTREPVEDLQIAANEVAAAMRDRTLPSSIGIRIKPLSEELKRRALRTMDLFLTRLLERTSGALPPNFVVTLPKITAPEQVGALAQWCEAFEYWREKPAGSLKFEVMVETTQSIVAPDGTVALPT
;
A
#
# COMPACT_ATOMS: atom_id res chain seq x y z
N MET A 1 -1.78 -17.05 6.46
CA MET A 1 -1.45 -15.62 6.25
C MET A 1 -0.19 -15.63 5.41
N ALA A 2 -0.12 -14.86 4.31
CA ALA A 2 1.08 -14.88 3.47
C ALA A 2 2.29 -14.37 4.28
N ASP A 3 3.35 -15.17 4.32
CA ASP A 3 4.61 -14.83 4.96
C ASP A 3 5.31 -13.72 4.18
N THR A 4 5.88 -12.75 4.88
CA THR A 4 6.69 -11.68 4.28
C THR A 4 8.06 -12.22 3.91
N SER A 5 8.67 -11.65 2.87
CA SER A 5 9.99 -12.08 2.39
C SER A 5 11.12 -11.76 3.37
N ILE A 6 10.95 -10.71 4.19
CA ILE A 6 11.90 -10.36 5.24
C ILE A 6 11.50 -11.06 6.55
N PRO A 7 12.44 -11.73 7.24
CA PRO A 7 12.19 -12.32 8.56
C PRO A 7 11.77 -11.29 9.62
N ASP A 8 10.92 -11.70 10.55
CA ASP A 8 10.32 -10.81 11.57
C ASP A 8 11.34 -10.08 12.44
N ASN A 9 12.48 -10.69 12.76
CA ASN A 9 13.55 -10.06 13.55
C ASN A 9 14.22 -8.91 12.80
N ALA A 10 14.52 -9.10 11.51
CA ALA A 10 15.10 -8.07 10.66
C ALA A 10 14.10 -6.93 10.44
N LEU A 11 12.83 -7.26 10.18
CA LEU A 11 11.78 -6.25 10.06
C LEU A 11 11.58 -5.47 11.37
N SER A 12 11.64 -6.14 12.52
CA SER A 12 11.52 -5.47 13.82
C SER A 12 12.65 -4.48 14.06
N SER A 13 13.90 -4.84 13.74
CA SER A 13 15.03 -3.91 13.85
C SER A 13 14.86 -2.66 12.99
N ILE A 14 14.30 -2.78 11.78
CA ILE A 14 14.00 -1.65 10.90
C ILE A 14 12.88 -0.77 11.48
N LEU A 15 11.85 -1.40 12.07
CA LEU A 15 10.75 -0.69 12.71
C LEU A 15 11.23 0.07 13.95
N ASP A 16 12.04 -0.55 14.80
CA ASP A 16 12.56 0.04 16.03
C ASP A 16 13.39 1.31 15.76
N ALA A 17 14.06 1.37 14.60
CA ALA A 17 14.81 2.55 14.17
C ALA A 17 13.94 3.81 13.97
N VAL A 18 12.63 3.65 13.74
CA VAL A 18 11.71 4.79 13.55
C VAL A 18 10.86 5.10 14.79
N ASP A 19 10.90 4.29 15.85
CA ASP A 19 10.08 4.49 17.06
C ASP A 19 10.37 5.81 17.76
N LYS A 20 11.66 6.04 18.05
CA LYS A 20 12.12 7.25 18.74
C LYS A 20 11.81 8.54 17.96
N PRO A 21 12.12 8.64 16.65
CA PRO A 21 11.76 9.83 15.87
C PRO A 21 10.24 9.98 15.72
N ASN A 22 9.46 8.90 15.53
CA ASN A 22 8.00 8.98 15.50
C ASN A 22 7.42 9.53 16.82
N ALA A 23 7.93 9.06 17.97
CA ALA A 23 7.51 9.57 19.27
C ALA A 23 7.90 11.04 19.50
N ALA A 24 9.04 11.48 18.96
CA ALA A 24 9.45 12.88 19.00
C ALA A 24 8.52 13.76 18.16
N VAL A 25 8.20 13.33 16.94
CA VAL A 25 7.24 14.00 16.06
C VAL A 25 5.85 14.05 16.71
N ALA A 26 5.35 12.93 17.26
CA ALA A 26 4.03 12.88 17.91
C ALA A 26 3.92 13.81 19.14
N ARG A 27 5.01 14.00 19.90
CA ARG A 27 5.03 14.97 21.01
C ARG A 27 4.94 16.42 20.54
N GLN A 28 5.57 16.74 19.42
CA GLN A 28 5.62 18.09 18.86
C GLN A 28 4.40 18.40 17.98
N PHE A 29 3.86 17.36 17.33
CA PHE A 29 2.79 17.41 16.35
C PHE A 29 1.85 16.22 16.62
N PRO A 30 0.86 16.35 17.51
CA PRO A 30 0.01 15.23 17.97
C PRO A 30 -0.82 14.45 16.92
N GLY A 31 -0.61 14.68 15.62
CA GLY A 31 -0.97 13.75 14.55
C GLY A 31 -2.46 13.46 14.37
N ASP A 32 -2.75 12.62 13.37
CA ASP A 32 -4.11 12.27 12.96
C ASP A 32 -4.78 11.26 13.93
N SER A 33 -6.10 11.41 14.08
CA SER A 33 -6.92 10.60 14.97
C SER A 33 -6.85 9.09 14.68
N PRO A 34 -6.90 8.21 15.70
CA PRO A 34 -7.01 6.74 15.52
C PRO A 34 -8.38 6.30 14.94
N ARG A 35 -9.27 7.24 14.65
CA ARG A 35 -10.53 6.99 13.95
C ARG A 35 -10.27 6.54 12.51
N ARG A 36 -11.17 5.70 11.97
CA ARG A 36 -11.09 5.21 10.59
C ARG A 36 -10.98 6.39 9.60
N GLN A 37 -9.95 6.37 8.76
CA GLN A 37 -9.70 7.35 7.70
C GLN A 37 -9.77 6.65 6.33
N PRO A 38 -10.12 7.37 5.24
CA PRO A 38 -10.13 6.81 3.89
C PRO A 38 -8.78 6.17 3.52
N VAL A 39 -8.80 4.93 3.05
CA VAL A 39 -7.59 4.10 2.88
C VAL A 39 -7.03 4.19 1.45
N HIS A 40 -7.87 4.50 0.45
CA HIS A 40 -7.50 4.71 -0.95
C HIS A 40 -8.38 5.78 -1.63
N VAL A 41 -7.81 6.55 -2.56
CA VAL A 41 -8.52 7.59 -3.32
C VAL A 41 -8.97 7.02 -4.65
N VAL A 42 -10.29 7.04 -4.93
CA VAL A 42 -10.84 6.71 -6.25
C VAL A 42 -10.65 7.92 -7.16
N TYR A 43 -9.84 7.77 -8.21
CA TYR A 43 -9.68 8.79 -9.24
C TYR A 43 -10.82 8.69 -10.25
N GLY A 44 -11.51 9.79 -10.48
CA GLY A 44 -12.57 9.92 -11.48
C GLY A 44 -12.58 11.31 -12.09
N GLY A 45 -13.21 11.47 -13.25
CA GLY A 45 -13.37 12.78 -13.87
C GLY A 45 -14.19 13.71 -12.97
N ALA A 46 -13.68 14.92 -12.68
CA ALA A 46 -14.36 15.88 -11.82
C ALA A 46 -15.78 16.23 -12.31
N HIS A 47 -16.00 16.21 -13.64
CA HIS A 47 -17.30 16.44 -14.28
C HIS A 47 -18.31 15.30 -14.05
N LEU A 48 -17.84 14.12 -13.65
CA LEU A 48 -18.67 12.95 -13.33
C LEU A 48 -19.01 12.85 -11.84
N PHE A 49 -18.39 13.67 -10.99
CA PHE A 49 -18.63 13.64 -9.56
C PHE A 49 -20.06 14.10 -9.24
N LYS A 50 -20.75 13.29 -8.42
CA LYS A 50 -22.06 13.56 -7.85
C LYS A 50 -22.06 13.10 -6.40
N ALA A 51 -22.95 13.66 -5.57
CA ALA A 51 -23.02 13.36 -4.14
C ALA A 51 -23.27 11.87 -3.83
N ASP A 52 -23.80 11.12 -4.80
CA ASP A 52 -24.10 9.69 -4.71
C ASP A 52 -23.04 8.78 -5.38
N ALA A 53 -21.89 9.33 -5.78
CA ALA A 53 -20.88 8.59 -6.54
C ALA A 53 -20.39 7.32 -5.82
N ALA A 54 -20.15 7.38 -4.51
CA ALA A 54 -19.73 6.22 -3.72
C ALA A 54 -20.81 5.12 -3.70
N GLN A 55 -22.09 5.49 -3.57
CA GLN A 55 -23.21 4.55 -3.57
C GLN A 55 -23.40 3.91 -4.95
N LYS A 56 -23.25 4.69 -6.03
CA LYS A 56 -23.29 4.18 -7.41
C LYS A 56 -22.17 3.19 -7.68
N LEU A 57 -20.94 3.51 -7.28
CA LEU A 57 -19.80 2.60 -7.40
C LEU A 57 -20.02 1.32 -6.60
N GLY A 58 -20.57 1.43 -5.39
CA GLY A 58 -20.95 0.26 -4.57
C GLY A 58 -22.03 -0.59 -5.22
N ALA A 59 -23.05 0.02 -5.81
CA ALA A 59 -24.11 -0.71 -6.51
C ALA A 59 -23.58 -1.46 -7.74
N VAL A 60 -22.67 -0.85 -8.50
CA VAL A 60 -22.00 -1.50 -9.64
C VAL A 60 -21.14 -2.67 -9.16
N ALA A 61 -20.34 -2.48 -8.11
CA ALA A 61 -19.52 -3.53 -7.54
C ALA A 61 -20.34 -4.69 -6.95
N LEU A 62 -21.46 -4.38 -6.29
CA LEU A 62 -22.37 -5.38 -5.73
C LEU A 62 -23.07 -6.17 -6.84
N ARG A 63 -23.50 -5.50 -7.92
CA ARG A 63 -24.07 -6.19 -9.08
C ARG A 63 -23.05 -7.13 -9.73
N ALA A 64 -21.80 -6.66 -9.92
CA ALA A 64 -20.74 -7.53 -10.43
C ALA A 64 -20.49 -8.73 -9.50
N LEU A 65 -20.47 -8.52 -8.18
CA LEU A 65 -20.38 -9.64 -7.22
C LEU A 65 -21.55 -10.62 -7.40
N GLN A 66 -22.78 -10.13 -7.53
CA GLN A 66 -23.97 -10.98 -7.70
C GLN A 66 -23.96 -11.76 -9.02
N ASP A 67 -23.53 -11.13 -10.11
CA ASP A 67 -23.52 -11.72 -11.44
C ASP A 67 -22.49 -12.86 -11.55
N TYR A 68 -21.34 -12.72 -10.88
CA TYR A 68 -20.21 -13.66 -11.02
C TYR A 68 -19.98 -14.55 -9.78
N ALA A 69 -20.46 -14.16 -8.61
CA ALA A 69 -20.38 -14.90 -7.35
C ALA A 69 -21.64 -14.65 -6.49
N PRO A 70 -22.80 -15.19 -6.88
CA PRO A 70 -24.09 -14.90 -6.23
C PRO A 70 -24.21 -15.40 -4.79
N ASP A 71 -23.32 -16.30 -4.35
CA ASP A 71 -23.30 -16.81 -2.99
C ASP A 71 -21.88 -17.22 -2.54
N ALA A 72 -21.77 -17.64 -1.28
CA ALA A 72 -20.50 -18.04 -0.69
C ALA A 72 -19.85 -19.27 -1.36
N ASN A 73 -20.64 -20.20 -1.92
CA ASN A 73 -20.09 -21.36 -2.62
C ASN A 73 -19.52 -20.95 -3.97
N ALA A 74 -20.25 -20.13 -4.73
CA ALA A 74 -19.76 -19.57 -5.99
C ALA A 74 -18.52 -18.69 -5.77
N LEU A 75 -18.47 -17.91 -4.68
CA LEU A 75 -17.28 -17.15 -4.29
C LEU A 75 -16.11 -18.08 -3.96
N ALA A 76 -16.35 -19.17 -3.21
CA ALA A 76 -15.34 -20.15 -2.86
C ALA A 76 -14.73 -20.81 -4.10
N GLU A 77 -15.57 -21.18 -5.06
CA GLU A 77 -15.14 -21.82 -6.30
C GLU A 77 -14.38 -20.84 -7.21
N THR A 78 -14.87 -19.60 -7.35
CA THR A 78 -14.25 -18.56 -8.18
C THR A 78 -12.86 -18.17 -7.69
N PHE A 79 -12.69 -18.06 -6.37
CA PHE A 79 -11.45 -17.59 -5.74
C PHE A 79 -10.61 -18.71 -5.10
N ALA A 80 -11.00 -19.96 -5.28
CA ALA A 80 -10.38 -21.14 -4.66
C ALA A 80 -10.21 -21.00 -3.14
N LEU A 81 -11.27 -20.56 -2.46
CA LEU A 81 -11.30 -20.40 -1.00
C LEU A 81 -11.88 -21.64 -0.33
N ASP A 82 -11.46 -21.87 0.91
CA ASP A 82 -12.14 -22.80 1.81
C ASP A 82 -13.62 -22.39 2.01
N ARG A 83 -14.54 -23.36 2.05
CA ARG A 83 -15.99 -23.10 2.09
C ARG A 83 -16.42 -22.43 3.39
N ASP A 84 -15.83 -22.81 4.53
CA ASP A 84 -16.15 -22.19 5.83
C ASP A 84 -15.62 -20.76 5.90
N LEU A 85 -14.45 -20.52 5.31
CA LEU A 85 -13.91 -19.18 5.15
C LEU A 85 -14.78 -18.31 4.23
N ALA A 86 -15.22 -18.84 3.09
CA ALA A 86 -16.08 -18.13 2.16
C ALA A 86 -17.45 -17.79 2.78
N ALA A 87 -18.04 -18.72 3.54
CA ALA A 87 -19.27 -18.49 4.28
C ALA A 87 -19.14 -17.32 5.29
N ARG A 88 -17.95 -17.12 5.86
CA ARG A 88 -17.64 -16.00 6.77
C ARG A 88 -17.30 -14.70 6.04
N ILE A 89 -16.67 -14.77 4.88
CA ILE A 89 -16.19 -13.59 4.13
C ILE A 89 -17.31 -13.00 3.28
N TYR A 90 -18.10 -13.83 2.59
CA TYR A 90 -19.15 -13.39 1.68
C TYR A 90 -20.09 -12.34 2.29
N PRO A 91 -20.73 -12.55 3.47
CA PRO A 91 -21.59 -11.54 4.06
C PRO A 91 -20.84 -10.26 4.43
N ARG A 92 -19.55 -10.33 4.77
CA ARG A 92 -18.72 -9.14 5.06
C ARG A 92 -18.37 -8.36 3.81
N VAL A 93 -18.15 -9.03 2.68
CA VAL A 93 -17.93 -8.38 1.38
C VAL A 93 -19.20 -7.70 0.91
N VAL A 94 -20.35 -8.38 0.98
CA VAL A 94 -21.65 -7.77 0.65
C VAL A 94 -21.92 -6.55 1.53
N ASP A 95 -21.74 -6.70 2.84
CA ASP A 95 -21.91 -5.61 3.81
C ASP A 95 -20.92 -4.45 3.54
N LYS A 96 -19.67 -4.76 3.17
CA LYS A 96 -18.67 -3.77 2.79
C LYS A 96 -19.01 -3.04 1.50
N LEU A 97 -19.44 -3.73 0.44
CA LEU A 97 -19.84 -3.09 -0.82
C LEU A 97 -21.13 -2.27 -0.67
N THR A 98 -22.00 -2.67 0.27
CA THR A 98 -23.22 -1.94 0.60
C THR A 98 -22.94 -0.66 1.38
N ARG A 99 -22.04 -0.73 2.38
CA ARG A 99 -21.81 0.39 3.31
C ARG A 99 -20.59 1.25 2.99
N GLU A 100 -19.53 0.66 2.43
CA GLU A 100 -18.20 1.25 2.30
C GLU A 100 -17.37 0.66 1.09
N PRO A 101 -17.86 0.75 -0.15
CA PRO A 101 -17.40 -0.05 -1.31
C PRO A 101 -15.97 0.19 -1.84
N VAL A 102 -15.18 1.06 -1.23
CA VAL A 102 -13.85 1.43 -1.72
C VAL A 102 -12.78 0.98 -0.74
N GLU A 103 -12.02 -0.07 -1.09
CA GLU A 103 -10.72 -0.46 -0.48
C GLU A 103 -9.99 -1.66 -1.18
N ASP A 104 -8.67 -1.49 -1.44
CA ASP A 104 -7.51 -2.46 -1.47
C ASP A 104 -6.82 -2.94 -2.79
N LEU A 105 -5.50 -3.23 -2.66
CA LEU A 105 -4.39 -3.06 -3.64
C LEU A 105 -3.78 -4.36 -4.23
N GLN A 106 -4.18 -5.57 -3.81
CA GLN A 106 -3.58 -6.83 -4.32
C GLN A 106 -3.91 -7.12 -5.79
N ILE A 107 -5.07 -6.66 -6.26
CA ILE A 107 -5.44 -6.69 -7.67
C ILE A 107 -4.38 -5.95 -8.50
N ALA A 108 -3.84 -4.85 -7.98
CA ALA A 108 -2.87 -4.02 -8.70
C ALA A 108 -1.59 -4.77 -9.10
N ALA A 109 -1.04 -5.67 -8.27
CA ALA A 109 0.18 -6.41 -8.63
C ALA A 109 -0.04 -7.36 -9.83
N ASN A 110 -1.20 -8.02 -9.87
CA ASN A 110 -1.55 -8.91 -10.97
C ASN A 110 -1.80 -8.13 -12.27
N GLU A 111 -2.45 -6.96 -12.17
CA GLU A 111 -2.68 -6.08 -13.32
C GLU A 111 -1.38 -5.49 -13.86
N VAL A 112 -0.43 -5.11 -13.00
CA VAL A 112 0.91 -4.67 -13.45
C VAL A 112 1.62 -5.81 -14.17
N ALA A 113 1.61 -7.03 -13.63
CA ALA A 113 2.20 -8.18 -14.30
C ALA A 113 1.51 -8.51 -15.64
N ALA A 114 0.20 -8.33 -15.75
CA ALA A 114 -0.54 -8.46 -17.01
C ALA A 114 -0.13 -7.40 -18.03
N ALA A 115 -0.10 -6.14 -17.62
CA ALA A 115 0.33 -5.04 -18.47
C ALA A 115 1.81 -5.14 -18.90
N MET A 116 2.68 -5.78 -18.09
CA MET A 116 4.05 -6.13 -18.52
C MET A 116 4.05 -7.16 -19.66
N ARG A 117 3.23 -8.22 -19.56
CA ARG A 117 3.11 -9.24 -20.62
C ARG A 117 2.55 -8.65 -21.90
N ASP A 118 1.54 -7.79 -21.76
CA ASP A 118 0.82 -7.18 -22.89
C ASP A 118 1.55 -5.95 -23.45
N ARG A 119 2.64 -5.51 -22.80
CA ARG A 119 3.44 -4.32 -23.16
C ARG A 119 2.61 -3.03 -23.21
N THR A 120 1.68 -2.88 -22.28
CA THR A 120 0.76 -1.73 -22.18
C THR A 120 1.10 -0.78 -21.04
N LEU A 121 2.19 -1.03 -20.30
CA LEU A 121 2.61 -0.15 -19.22
C LEU A 121 3.00 1.25 -19.70
N PRO A 122 2.73 2.30 -18.90
CA PRO A 122 3.28 3.63 -19.14
C PRO A 122 4.81 3.64 -19.00
N SER A 123 5.46 4.67 -19.54
CA SER A 123 6.92 4.83 -19.51
C SER A 123 7.53 4.94 -18.10
N SER A 124 6.69 5.19 -17.10
CA SER A 124 7.04 5.28 -15.68
C SER A 124 5.90 4.72 -14.85
N ILE A 125 6.22 3.89 -13.85
CA ILE A 125 5.24 3.24 -12.98
C ILE A 125 5.82 3.07 -11.57
N GLY A 126 4.96 2.98 -10.56
CA GLY A 126 5.40 2.84 -9.19
C GLY A 126 4.27 2.54 -8.23
N ILE A 127 4.59 2.47 -6.94
CA ILE A 127 3.61 2.43 -5.85
C ILE A 127 3.93 3.51 -4.83
N ARG A 128 2.91 4.20 -4.34
CA ARG A 128 3.02 5.05 -3.15
C ARG A 128 2.62 4.24 -1.93
N ILE A 129 3.54 4.03 -0.99
CA ILE A 129 3.26 3.29 0.24
C ILE A 129 2.60 4.19 1.28
N LYS A 130 2.13 3.59 2.39
CA LYS A 130 1.71 4.39 3.55
C LYS A 130 2.94 5.05 4.21
N PRO A 131 2.75 6.20 4.88
CA PRO A 131 3.82 6.80 5.69
C PRO A 131 4.34 5.82 6.74
N LEU A 132 5.59 6.02 7.17
CA LEU A 132 6.20 5.23 8.25
C LEU A 132 5.92 5.85 9.64
N SER A 133 4.72 6.41 9.82
CA SER A 133 4.23 6.82 11.15
C SER A 133 4.01 5.59 12.04
N GLU A 134 3.92 5.81 13.34
CA GLU A 134 3.86 4.73 14.34
C GLU A 134 2.75 3.71 14.07
N GLU A 135 1.58 4.22 13.71
CA GLU A 135 0.37 3.43 13.49
C GLU A 135 0.42 2.66 12.17
N LEU A 136 1.20 3.15 11.20
CA LEU A 136 1.14 2.70 9.81
C LEU A 136 2.38 1.94 9.34
N LYS A 137 3.55 2.14 9.98
CA LYS A 137 4.86 1.59 9.55
C LYS A 137 4.83 0.09 9.28
N ARG A 138 4.26 -0.70 10.20
CA ARG A 138 4.19 -2.16 10.07
C ARG A 138 3.30 -2.58 8.89
N ARG A 139 2.16 -1.91 8.72
CA ARG A 139 1.24 -2.18 7.60
C ARG A 139 1.86 -1.74 6.28
N ALA A 140 2.56 -0.60 6.25
CA ALA A 140 3.19 -0.05 5.05
C ALA A 140 4.21 -1.04 4.47
N LEU A 141 5.18 -1.46 5.28
CA LEU A 141 6.26 -2.36 4.88
C LEU A 141 5.72 -3.75 4.52
N ARG A 142 4.78 -4.30 5.30
CA ARG A 142 4.13 -5.58 4.98
C ARG A 142 3.37 -5.52 3.65
N THR A 143 2.62 -4.45 3.39
CA THR A 143 1.85 -4.34 2.14
C THR A 143 2.77 -4.23 0.94
N MET A 144 3.85 -3.46 1.07
CA MET A 144 4.88 -3.35 0.05
C MET A 144 5.56 -4.70 -0.23
N ASP A 145 5.94 -5.45 0.81
CA ASP A 145 6.52 -6.79 0.69
C ASP A 145 5.61 -7.70 -0.15
N LEU A 146 4.34 -7.81 0.25
CA LEU A 146 3.38 -8.68 -0.43
C LEU A 146 3.17 -8.28 -1.89
N PHE A 147 3.10 -6.97 -2.18
CA PHE A 147 2.99 -6.47 -3.55
C PHE A 147 4.20 -6.85 -4.40
N LEU A 148 5.41 -6.56 -3.92
CA LEU A 148 6.65 -6.80 -4.66
C LEU A 148 6.90 -8.31 -4.83
N THR A 149 6.70 -9.08 -3.77
CA THR A 149 6.77 -10.54 -3.79
C THR A 149 5.84 -11.10 -4.87
N ARG A 150 4.57 -10.68 -4.86
CA ARG A 150 3.59 -11.16 -5.83
C ARG A 150 3.94 -10.72 -7.25
N LEU A 151 4.40 -9.49 -7.43
CA LEU A 151 4.81 -8.99 -8.73
C LEU A 151 5.94 -9.85 -9.30
N LEU A 152 7.00 -10.08 -8.51
CA LEU A 152 8.15 -10.91 -8.90
C LEU A 152 7.73 -12.35 -9.24
N GLU A 153 6.83 -12.97 -8.47
CA GLU A 153 6.31 -14.30 -8.79
C GLU A 153 5.61 -14.33 -10.16
N ARG A 154 4.84 -13.30 -10.48
CA ARG A 154 4.02 -13.23 -11.71
C ARG A 154 4.80 -12.79 -12.95
N THR A 155 6.01 -12.30 -12.77
CA THR A 155 6.88 -11.76 -13.83
C THR A 155 8.21 -12.50 -13.94
N SER A 156 8.34 -13.67 -13.30
CA SER A 156 9.58 -14.47 -13.27
C SER A 156 10.79 -13.66 -12.76
N GLY A 157 10.56 -12.86 -11.72
CA GLY A 157 11.59 -12.07 -11.03
C GLY A 157 11.87 -10.69 -11.66
N ALA A 158 11.11 -10.28 -12.68
CA ALA A 158 11.29 -8.99 -13.34
C ALA A 158 10.49 -7.87 -12.65
N LEU A 159 11.12 -6.71 -12.45
CA LEU A 159 10.42 -5.47 -12.12
C LEU A 159 10.12 -4.69 -13.40
N PRO A 160 9.03 -3.89 -13.44
CA PRO A 160 8.81 -2.95 -14.52
C PRO A 160 10.01 -2.02 -14.71
N PRO A 161 10.35 -1.64 -15.96
CA PRO A 161 11.31 -0.57 -16.21
C PRO A 161 10.87 0.72 -15.50
N ASN A 162 11.82 1.41 -14.87
CA ASN A 162 11.55 2.65 -14.11
C ASN A 162 10.52 2.50 -12.98
N PHE A 163 10.46 1.32 -12.33
CA PHE A 163 9.63 1.13 -11.15
C PHE A 163 10.17 1.92 -9.96
N VAL A 164 9.34 2.77 -9.34
CA VAL A 164 9.71 3.58 -8.18
C VAL A 164 8.72 3.40 -7.03
N VAL A 165 9.24 3.27 -5.81
CA VAL A 165 8.45 3.34 -4.58
C VAL A 165 8.41 4.77 -4.07
N THR A 166 7.25 5.35 -3.87
CA THR A 166 7.11 6.69 -3.30
C THR A 166 6.84 6.60 -1.80
N LEU A 167 7.71 7.19 -0.97
CA LEU A 167 7.51 7.35 0.48
C LEU A 167 6.86 8.70 0.78
N PRO A 168 5.58 8.73 1.19
CA PRO A 168 4.92 9.98 1.48
C PRO A 168 5.02 10.44 2.93
N LYS A 169 4.68 11.72 3.11
CA LYS A 169 4.52 12.37 4.42
C LYS A 169 5.68 12.12 5.38
N ILE A 170 6.90 12.26 4.87
CA ILE A 170 8.09 12.14 5.70
C ILE A 170 8.06 13.27 6.72
N THR A 171 8.39 12.93 7.96
CA THR A 171 8.50 13.88 9.07
C THR A 171 9.85 13.76 9.78
N ALA A 172 10.66 12.75 9.44
CA ALA A 172 11.97 12.52 10.02
C ALA A 172 12.91 11.82 9.00
N PRO A 173 14.19 12.20 8.87
CA PRO A 173 15.15 11.54 7.97
C PRO A 173 15.30 10.03 8.23
N GLU A 174 15.13 9.60 9.47
CA GLU A 174 15.20 8.19 9.88
C GLU A 174 14.14 7.33 9.18
N GLN A 175 12.99 7.91 8.82
CA GLN A 175 11.97 7.20 8.03
C GLN A 175 12.50 6.87 6.63
N VAL A 176 13.31 7.75 6.04
CA VAL A 176 13.96 7.50 4.75
C VAL A 176 15.04 6.43 4.90
N GLY A 177 15.84 6.51 5.97
CA GLY A 177 16.85 5.49 6.29
C GLY A 177 16.25 4.10 6.51
N ALA A 178 15.11 4.01 7.20
CA ALA A 178 14.39 2.76 7.41
C ALA A 178 13.87 2.15 6.10
N LEU A 179 13.37 2.98 5.17
CA LEU A 179 12.97 2.49 3.85
C LEU A 179 14.16 1.99 3.03
N ALA A 180 15.32 2.68 3.09
CA ALA A 180 16.54 2.23 2.41
C ALA A 180 16.99 0.86 2.94
N GLN A 181 17.05 0.70 4.27
CA GLN A 181 17.38 -0.58 4.91
C GLN A 181 16.38 -1.68 4.55
N TRP A 182 15.09 -1.34 4.45
CA TRP A 182 14.08 -2.30 4.01
C TRP A 182 14.31 -2.75 2.56
N CYS A 183 14.62 -1.82 1.64
CA CYS A 183 14.91 -2.14 0.24
C CYS A 183 16.13 -3.07 0.13
N GLU A 184 17.21 -2.77 0.86
CA GLU A 184 18.41 -3.61 0.90
C GLU A 184 18.10 -5.02 1.43
N ALA A 185 17.32 -5.12 2.51
CA ALA A 185 16.91 -6.40 3.08
C ALA A 185 16.03 -7.18 2.10
N PHE A 186 15.05 -6.54 1.46
CA PHE A 186 14.20 -7.20 0.47
C PHE A 186 15.00 -7.69 -0.73
N GLU A 187 15.93 -6.88 -1.24
CA GLU A 187 16.82 -7.27 -2.34
C GLU A 187 17.67 -8.49 -1.97
N TYR A 188 18.24 -8.51 -0.76
CA TYR A 188 19.00 -9.64 -0.25
C TYR A 188 18.17 -10.92 -0.22
N TRP A 189 16.99 -10.89 0.42
CA TRP A 189 16.13 -12.08 0.57
C TRP A 189 15.47 -12.54 -0.73
N ARG A 190 15.36 -11.65 -1.73
CA ARG A 190 14.81 -11.97 -3.06
C ARG A 190 15.87 -12.14 -4.13
N GLU A 191 17.14 -12.22 -3.73
CA GLU A 191 18.29 -12.40 -4.63
C GLU A 191 18.31 -11.38 -5.79
N LYS A 192 17.90 -10.15 -5.49
CA LYS A 192 17.96 -9.03 -6.43
C LYS A 192 19.32 -8.33 -6.33
N PRO A 193 19.88 -7.85 -7.45
CA PRO A 193 21.05 -6.98 -7.40
C PRO A 193 20.80 -5.76 -6.51
N ALA A 194 21.81 -5.35 -5.75
CA ALA A 194 21.72 -4.18 -4.89
C ALA A 194 21.29 -2.93 -5.68
N GLY A 195 20.30 -2.20 -5.15
CA GLY A 195 19.73 -1.01 -5.78
C GLY A 195 18.80 -1.30 -6.97
N SER A 196 18.26 -2.52 -7.08
CA SER A 196 17.17 -2.85 -8.01
C SER A 196 15.88 -2.10 -7.69
N LEU A 197 15.60 -1.87 -6.42
CA LEU A 197 14.49 -1.06 -5.94
C LEU A 197 14.95 0.39 -5.84
N LYS A 198 14.22 1.27 -6.54
CA LYS A 198 14.38 2.72 -6.41
C LYS A 198 13.20 3.26 -5.62
N PHE A 199 13.46 4.31 -4.85
CA PHE A 199 12.41 5.04 -4.17
C PHE A 199 12.62 6.54 -4.30
N GLU A 200 11.52 7.26 -4.22
CA GLU A 200 11.48 8.71 -4.13
C GLU A 200 10.76 9.13 -2.85
N VAL A 201 11.06 10.34 -2.40
CA VAL A 201 10.57 10.89 -1.13
C VAL A 201 9.68 12.08 -1.41
N MET A 202 8.50 12.13 -0.77
CA MET A 202 7.64 13.32 -0.83
C MET A 202 7.89 14.20 0.38
N VAL A 203 8.48 15.36 0.13
CA VAL A 203 8.55 16.48 1.08
C VAL A 203 7.25 17.27 0.95
N GLU A 204 6.23 16.85 1.71
CA GLU A 204 4.86 17.36 1.57
C GLU A 204 4.22 17.75 2.92
N THR A 205 4.96 17.67 4.02
CA THR A 205 4.47 18.01 5.36
C THR A 205 5.11 19.30 5.83
N THR A 206 4.37 20.11 6.59
CA THR A 206 4.92 21.31 7.22
C THR A 206 6.16 20.96 8.04
N GLN A 207 6.13 19.82 8.75
CA GLN A 207 7.20 19.31 9.59
C GLN A 207 8.47 18.94 8.80
N SER A 208 8.36 18.59 7.52
CA SER A 208 9.50 18.32 6.65
C SER A 208 10.13 19.57 6.03
N ILE A 209 9.43 20.70 6.09
CA ILE A 209 9.84 21.94 5.44
C ILE A 209 10.29 22.97 6.49
N VAL A 210 9.59 23.05 7.62
CA VAL A 210 9.79 24.07 8.66
C VAL A 210 10.09 23.39 9.99
N ALA A 211 11.24 23.73 10.57
CA ALA A 211 11.67 23.26 11.88
C ALA A 211 10.87 23.95 13.01
N PRO A 212 10.87 23.41 14.24
CA PRO A 212 10.12 23.98 15.37
C PRO A 212 10.52 25.42 15.74
N ASP A 213 11.72 25.85 15.38
CA ASP A 213 12.23 27.21 15.57
C ASP A 213 11.88 28.17 14.41
N GLY A 214 11.13 27.70 13.41
CA GLY A 214 10.72 28.46 12.23
C GLY A 214 11.74 28.48 11.10
N THR A 215 12.88 27.78 11.23
CA THR A 215 13.90 27.69 10.16
C THR A 215 13.51 26.68 9.07
N VAL A 216 14.14 26.79 7.89
CA VAL A 216 13.96 25.83 6.80
C VAL A 216 14.73 24.54 7.13
N ALA A 217 14.01 23.42 7.17
CA ALA A 217 14.56 22.11 7.54
C ALA A 217 15.23 21.35 6.38
N LEU A 218 15.19 21.91 5.16
CA LEU A 218 15.74 21.32 3.95
C LEU A 218 17.20 21.77 3.72
N PRO A 219 18.04 20.92 3.11
CA PRO A 219 19.39 21.32 2.70
C PRO A 219 19.34 22.57 1.82
N THR A 220 20.22 23.54 2.11
CA THR A 220 20.40 24.76 1.31
C THR A 220 21.60 24.64 0.40
#